data_AF-A0AAV8PSM4-F1
#
_entry.id   AF-A0AAV8PSM4-F1
#
_cell.length_a   1.000
_cell.length_b   1.000
_cell.length_c   1.000
_cell.angle_alpha   90.00
_cell.angle_beta   90.00
_cell.angle_gamma   90.00
#
_symmetry.space_group_name_H-M   'P 1'
#
loop_
_entity.id
_entity.type
_entity.pdbx_description
1 polymer ?
#
loop_
_entity_poly.entity_id
_entity_poly.type
_entity_poly.pdbx_seq_one_letter_code
_entity_poly.pdbx_strand_id
1 'polypeptide(L)'
;MRPPLAAEESEAGSRKVAAAPSSSHQGEEEPPKAADRCGRCKKKVRLCARFKCRCGSTFCAAHRLPETHECAFDYKAHGRAAIAEANPVVVKDKLRRI
;
A
#
# COMPACT_ATOMS: atom_id res chain seq x y z
N MET A 1 32.25 -1.53 -2.22
CA MET A 1 32.01 -2.97 -2.33
C MET A 1 32.23 -3.60 -0.95
N ARG A 2 31.18 -3.73 -0.11
CA ARG A 2 31.26 -4.36 1.21
C ARG A 2 30.65 -5.77 1.13
N PRO A 3 31.43 -6.83 1.35
CA PRO A 3 30.98 -8.22 1.26
C PRO A 3 30.12 -8.68 2.46
N PRO A 4 29.42 -9.83 2.35
CA PRO A 4 28.29 -10.22 3.20
C PRO A 4 28.70 -11.08 4.41
N LEU A 5 27.93 -10.99 5.50
CA LEU A 5 27.99 -11.93 6.62
C LEU A 5 26.78 -12.85 6.53
N ALA A 6 27.03 -14.13 6.35
CA ALA A 6 26.05 -15.21 6.39
C ALA A 6 26.15 -15.96 7.73
N ALA A 7 25.04 -16.63 8.10
CA ALA A 7 24.96 -17.79 9.00
C ALA A 7 24.99 -17.46 10.53
N GLU A 8 24.22 -18.00 11.49
CA GLU A 8 23.27 -19.15 11.64
C GLU A 8 22.33 -18.89 12.86
N GLU A 9 21.04 -19.21 12.79
CA GLU A 9 20.34 -20.38 13.39
C GLU A 9 20.32 -20.51 14.93
N SER A 10 19.12 -20.49 15.54
CA SER A 10 18.70 -21.52 16.51
C SER A 10 17.23 -21.38 16.97
N GLU A 11 16.60 -22.55 17.00
CA GLU A 11 15.25 -22.93 17.40
C GLU A 11 14.93 -22.71 18.89
N ALA A 12 13.63 -22.56 19.21
CA ALA A 12 12.94 -23.30 20.30
C ALA A 12 11.53 -22.72 20.57
N GLY A 13 10.54 -23.60 20.75
CA GLY A 13 9.42 -23.30 21.66
C GLY A 13 8.02 -23.71 21.21
N SER A 14 7.77 -25.02 21.12
CA SER A 14 6.43 -25.61 21.07
C SER A 14 5.61 -25.28 22.32
N ARG A 15 4.40 -24.71 22.16
CA ARG A 15 3.27 -24.90 23.09
C ARG A 15 1.95 -24.94 22.34
N LYS A 16 1.37 -26.15 22.25
CA LYS A 16 -0.05 -26.38 21.94
C LYS A 16 -0.90 -25.88 23.11
N VAL A 17 -2.00 -25.19 22.80
CA VAL A 17 -3.17 -25.10 23.69
C VAL A 17 -4.41 -25.28 22.83
N ALA A 18 -5.14 -26.37 23.11
CA ALA A 18 -6.46 -26.64 22.58
C ALA A 18 -7.47 -26.41 23.71
N ALA A 19 -8.52 -25.64 23.45
CA ALA A 19 -9.82 -25.75 24.10
C ALA A 19 -10.83 -24.83 23.37
N ALA A 20 -11.87 -25.42 22.80
CA ALA A 20 -13.17 -24.78 22.52
C ALA A 20 -14.16 -25.25 23.61
N PRO A 21 -15.44 -24.83 23.69
CA PRO A 21 -16.18 -23.81 22.92
C PRO A 21 -17.04 -22.85 23.80
N SER A 22 -17.85 -22.03 23.13
CA SER A 22 -19.12 -21.41 23.58
C SER A 22 -19.08 -20.17 24.48
N SER A 23 -19.41 -19.02 23.89
CA SER A 23 -20.36 -18.09 24.51
C SER A 23 -21.06 -17.28 23.43
N SER A 24 -22.36 -17.54 23.28
CA SER A 24 -23.28 -16.77 22.46
C SER A 24 -23.43 -15.37 23.06
N HIS A 25 -22.97 -14.34 22.35
CA HIS A 25 -23.47 -12.99 22.55
C HIS A 25 -24.19 -12.54 21.29
N GLN A 26 -25.52 -12.57 21.40
CA GLN A 26 -26.43 -11.76 20.61
C GLN A 26 -26.17 -10.31 21.02
N GLY A 27 -25.94 -9.44 20.05
CA GLY A 27 -25.66 -8.02 20.29
C GLY A 27 -25.60 -7.27 18.97
N GLU A 28 -26.74 -6.67 18.62
CA GLU A 28 -26.94 -5.47 17.80
C GLU A 28 -26.20 -5.40 16.44
N GLU A 29 -26.96 -5.51 15.36
CA GLU A 29 -26.51 -5.18 14.01
C GLU A 29 -26.26 -3.68 13.88
N GLU A 30 -25.10 -3.21 14.36
CA GLU A 30 -24.45 -2.06 13.74
C GLU A 30 -24.11 -2.43 12.27
N PRO A 31 -24.28 -1.50 11.32
CA PRO A 31 -23.90 -1.75 9.94
C PRO A 31 -22.45 -2.26 9.91
N PRO A 32 -22.15 -3.32 9.14
CA PRO A 32 -20.85 -3.99 9.20
C PRO A 32 -19.75 -2.95 8.98
N LYS A 33 -19.02 -2.61 10.06
CA LYS A 33 -17.89 -1.69 10.03
C LYS A 33 -17.02 -2.09 8.86
N ALA A 34 -16.95 -1.21 7.86
CA ALA A 34 -16.36 -1.49 6.56
C ALA A 34 -15.08 -2.31 6.75
N ALA A 35 -15.17 -3.61 6.43
CA ALA A 35 -14.08 -4.53 6.75
C ALA A 35 -12.92 -4.15 5.84
N ASP A 36 -11.91 -3.50 6.41
CA ASP A 36 -10.70 -3.09 5.69
C ASP A 36 -9.98 -4.33 5.17
N ARG A 37 -10.24 -4.65 3.89
CA ARG A 37 -9.69 -5.79 3.17
C ARG A 37 -8.89 -5.29 1.98
N CYS A 38 -7.86 -6.04 1.62
CA CYS A 38 -7.05 -5.76 0.45
C CYS A 38 -7.85 -5.97 -0.84
N GLY A 39 -7.83 -5.01 -1.77
CA GLY A 39 -8.53 -5.12 -3.06
C GLY A 39 -8.02 -6.25 -3.97
N ARG A 40 -6.78 -6.72 -3.78
CA ARG A 40 -6.19 -7.82 -4.58
C ARG A 40 -6.37 -9.18 -3.91
N CYS A 41 -5.88 -9.35 -2.68
CA CYS A 41 -5.89 -10.63 -1.98
C CYS A 41 -7.04 -10.83 -0.98
N LYS A 42 -7.92 -9.85 -0.80
CA LYS A 42 -9.10 -9.87 0.11
C LYS A 42 -8.80 -10.19 1.59
N LYS A 43 -7.52 -10.29 1.97
CA LYS A 43 -7.06 -10.46 3.35
C LYS A 43 -7.41 -9.21 4.18
N LYS A 44 -7.86 -9.43 5.42
CA LYS A 44 -8.12 -8.35 6.39
C LYS A 44 -6.81 -7.60 6.67
N VAL A 45 -6.85 -6.28 6.49
CA VAL A 45 -5.71 -5.40 6.67
C VAL A 45 -5.81 -4.79 8.06
N ARG A 46 -4.70 -4.79 8.81
CA ARG A 46 -4.63 -4.07 10.08
C ARG A 46 -4.73 -2.57 9.81
N LEU A 47 -5.33 -1.82 10.73
CA LEU A 47 -5.53 -0.37 10.59
C LEU A 47 -4.23 0.36 10.21
N CYS A 48 -3.10 0.02 10.86
CA CYS A 48 -1.79 0.62 10.59
C CYS A 48 -1.15 0.16 9.26
N ALA A 49 -1.59 -0.95 8.68
CA ALA A 49 -1.02 -1.55 7.46
C ALA A 49 -1.88 -1.27 6.21
N ARG A 50 -2.79 -0.28 6.32
CA ARG A 50 -3.74 0.12 5.28
C ARG A 50 -3.09 1.11 4.32
N PHE A 51 -2.89 0.70 3.07
CA PHE A 51 -2.40 1.59 2.02
C PHE A 51 -3.52 1.95 1.05
N LYS A 52 -3.79 3.24 0.88
CA LYS A 52 -4.74 3.73 -0.14
C LYS A 52 -3.99 3.97 -1.45
N CYS A 53 -4.44 3.33 -2.52
CA CYS A 53 -3.94 3.60 -3.85
C CYS A 53 -4.75 4.73 -4.51
N ARG A 54 -4.16 5.41 -5.50
CA ARG A 54 -4.82 6.47 -6.29
C ARG A 54 -5.99 5.96 -7.13
N CYS A 55 -6.06 4.66 -7.39
CA CYS A 55 -7.25 4.03 -7.99
C CYS A 55 -8.45 3.89 -7.02
N GLY A 56 -8.34 4.41 -5.78
CA GLY A 56 -9.43 4.39 -4.79
C GLY A 56 -9.51 3.10 -3.95
N SER A 57 -8.81 2.04 -4.35
CA SER A 57 -8.75 0.78 -3.59
C SER A 57 -7.75 0.81 -2.44
N THR A 58 -8.03 0.02 -1.41
CA THR A 58 -7.16 -0.18 -0.24
C THR A 58 -6.41 -1.52 -0.35
N PHE A 59 -5.12 -1.54 -0.03
CA PHE A 59 -4.27 -2.72 -0.14
C PHE A 59 -3.45 -2.98 1.14
N CYS A 60 -2.96 -4.21 1.28
CA CYS A 60 -1.98 -4.56 2.31
C CYS A 60 -0.55 -4.22 1.86
N ALA A 61 0.42 -4.30 2.77
CA ALA A 61 1.83 -3.97 2.50
C ALA A 61 2.43 -4.70 1.28
N ALA A 62 2.02 -5.95 1.04
CA ALA A 62 2.47 -6.75 -0.10
C ALA A 62 1.87 -6.31 -1.44
N HIS A 63 0.65 -5.76 -1.44
CA HIS A 63 -0.06 -5.37 -2.66
C HIS A 63 -0.14 -3.85 -2.87
N ARG A 64 0.71 -3.08 -2.17
CA ARG A 64 0.66 -1.62 -2.21
C ARG A 64 1.04 -1.03 -3.57
N LEU A 65 1.88 -1.74 -4.32
CA LEU A 65 2.55 -1.23 -5.50
C LEU A 65 1.69 -1.50 -6.75
N PRO A 66 1.59 -0.57 -7.72
CA PRO A 66 0.66 -0.70 -8.84
C PRO A 66 0.91 -1.94 -9.73
N GLU A 67 2.14 -2.45 -9.77
CA GLU A 67 2.48 -3.70 -10.44
C GLU A 67 1.82 -4.94 -9.80
N THR A 68 1.60 -4.92 -8.49
CA THR A 68 1.08 -6.09 -7.74
C THR A 68 -0.43 -6.23 -7.80
N HIS A 69 -1.15 -5.15 -8.13
CA HIS A 69 -2.61 -5.14 -8.21
C HIS A 69 -3.13 -4.67 -9.57
N GLU A 70 -2.26 -4.54 -10.58
CA GLU A 70 -2.60 -4.12 -11.94
C GLU A 70 -3.42 -2.81 -11.92
N CYS A 71 -2.84 -1.76 -11.34
CA CYS A 71 -3.53 -0.48 -11.18
C CYS A 71 -3.94 0.11 -12.54
N ALA A 72 -5.24 0.36 -12.73
CA ALA A 72 -5.79 1.00 -13.93
C ALA A 72 -5.57 2.53 -13.99
N PHE A 73 -4.90 3.11 -12.99
CA PHE A 73 -4.66 4.56 -12.93
C PHE A 73 -3.46 4.96 -13.79
N ASP A 74 -3.60 5.97 -14.65
CA ASP A 74 -2.52 6.48 -15.49
C ASP A 74 -1.62 7.47 -14.72
N TYR A 75 -0.59 6.92 -14.06
CA TYR A 75 0.42 7.71 -13.37
C TYR A 75 1.28 8.58 -14.31
N LYS A 76 1.41 8.21 -15.59
CA LYS A 76 2.25 8.94 -16.54
C LYS A 76 1.56 10.23 -16.98
N ALA A 77 0.27 10.16 -17.31
CA ALA A 77 -0.51 11.36 -17.63
C ALA A 77 -0.60 12.31 -16.44
N HIS A 78 -0.93 11.79 -15.25
CA HIS A 78 -0.98 12.59 -14.03
C HIS A 78 0.39 13.22 -13.69
N GLY A 79 1.49 12.48 -13.86
CA GLY A 79 2.83 13.01 -13.62
C GLY A 79 3.19 14.14 -14.57
N ARG A 80 2.88 14.02 -15.86
CA ARG A 80 3.12 15.08 -16.86
C ARG A 80 2.31 16.33 -16.57
N ALA A 81 1.05 16.20 -16.19
CA ALA A 81 0.21 17.34 -15.84
C ALA A 81 0.80 18.11 -14.64
N ALA A 82 1.18 17.39 -13.57
CA ALA A 82 1.77 18.00 -12.38
C ALA A 82 3.12 18.69 -12.68
N ILE A 83 3.97 18.09 -13.52
CA ILE A 83 5.24 18.70 -13.93
C ILE A 83 5.00 19.94 -14.80
N ALA A 84 4.04 19.89 -15.72
CA ALA A 84 3.71 21.03 -16.57
C ALA A 84 3.20 22.23 -15.76
N GLU A 85 2.41 21.98 -14.71
CA GLU A 85 1.96 23.01 -13.78
C GLU A 85 3.11 23.57 -12.93
N ALA A 86 4.03 22.71 -12.49
CA ALA A 86 5.14 23.12 -11.63
C ALA A 86 6.29 23.82 -12.37
N ASN A 87 6.43 23.62 -13.69
CA ASN A 87 7.52 24.22 -14.47
C ASN A 87 7.18 25.66 -14.87
N PRO A 88 7.93 26.67 -14.38
CA PRO A 88 7.75 28.05 -14.85
C PRO A 88 8.18 28.15 -16.31
N VAL A 89 7.41 28.91 -17.10
CA VAL A 89 7.70 29.10 -18.53
C VAL A 89 8.94 29.99 -18.67
N VAL A 90 10.08 29.35 -18.99
CA VAL A 90 11.33 30.06 -19.24
C VAL A 90 11.32 30.63 -20.66
N VAL A 91 10.78 31.84 -20.82
CA VAL A 91 10.93 32.62 -22.05
C VAL A 91 12.21 33.44 -21.95
N LYS A 92 13.18 33.15 -22.83
CA LYS A 92 14.42 33.94 -22.93
C LYS A 92 14.18 35.05 -23.94
N ASP A 93 14.48 36.29 -23.58
CA ASP A 93 14.52 37.37 -24.54
C ASP A 93 15.66 37.13 -25.55
N LYS A 94 15.40 37.35 -26.85
CA LYS A 94 16.41 37.11 -27.89
C LYS A 94 17.45 38.21 -27.78
N LEU A 95 18.57 37.92 -27.10
CA LEU A 95 19.72 38.81 -26.99
C LEU A 95 20.12 39.33 -28.39
N ARG A 96 20.07 40.66 -28.55
CA ARG A 96 20.56 41.32 -29.76
C ARG A 96 22.07 41.26 -29.78
N ARG A 97 22.61 40.84 -30.92
CA ARG A 97 24.05 40.79 -31.20
C ARG A 97 24.59 42.22 -31.22
N ILE A 98 25.61 42.47 -30.40
CA ILE A 98 26.42 43.72 -30.40
C ILE A 98 27.38 43.67 -31.58
#